data_AF-A0A9X7VYD5-F1
#
_entry.id   AF-A0A9X7VYD5-F1
#
_cell.length_a   1.000
_cell.length_b   1.000
_cell.length_c   1.000
_cell.angle_alpha   90.00
_cell.angle_beta   90.00
_cell.angle_gamma   90.00
#
_symmetry.space_group_name_H-M   'P 1'
#
loop_
_entity.id
_entity.type
_entity.pdbx_description
1 polymer ?
#
loop_
_entity_poly.entity_id
_entity_poly.type
_entity_poly.pdbx_seq_one_letter_code
_entity_poly.pdbx_strand_id
1 'polypeptide(L)'
;MKHTAGKVLTLVLVLLLTVPFTTGCWDRVEIEQRATVLGLAVDVPEESGTQEPLDVTHPPGQSHIKPKVELTAHIAVPGRIPLGPGGSGGGGGEQGNKAIWTIQARGEDMAEALTNMQQQVAERIFLGHLRMIIVSEAYARQGIETLNDYFRRNSEIRRSTWLVVSKGRASDIMALTPPLERVPTLYLLATMDRAKDSGKLPNIFVGRFWTLVSSDGQEGYLPYVTVKQEQNLKIDGLAYFQKDIMVGTTTPFQIMALMQVLGENPAGYSVPYTIPGGTVVISAFRRLSRIHTSIENGIPTARVSMHVDATITESDSSRINLQDPTVIDTLQNVINKNVETSCLQLIQETQKNKADIFGFGENFRAKHPRFWQSRIKNKAGWEEVYPSLKVQIKVSSRIHRMGMKDQ
;
A
#
# COMPACT_ATOMS: atom_id res chain seq x y z
N MET A 1 -13.19 -9.49 75.50
CA MET A 1 -11.94 -9.81 74.76
C MET A 1 -12.13 -10.79 73.59
N LYS A 2 -13.05 -11.78 73.64
CA LYS A 2 -13.24 -12.75 72.53
C LYS A 2 -13.86 -12.16 71.25
N HIS A 3 -14.71 -11.13 71.36
CA HIS A 3 -15.38 -10.50 70.20
C HIS A 3 -14.45 -9.66 69.31
N THR A 4 -13.37 -9.12 69.88
CA THR A 4 -12.39 -8.29 69.17
C THR A 4 -11.43 -9.15 68.35
N ALA A 5 -11.05 -10.32 68.86
CA ALA A 5 -10.16 -11.25 68.16
C ALA A 5 -10.77 -11.80 66.86
N GLY A 6 -12.08 -12.11 66.86
CA GLY A 6 -12.78 -12.56 65.65
C GLY A 6 -12.83 -11.50 64.55
N LYS A 7 -13.10 -10.23 64.91
CA LYS A 7 -13.11 -9.12 63.94
C LYS A 7 -11.73 -8.85 63.35
N VAL A 8 -10.67 -8.95 64.15
CA VAL A 8 -9.29 -8.81 63.68
C VAL A 8 -8.92 -9.94 62.72
N LEU A 9 -9.29 -11.18 63.03
CA LEU A 9 -9.06 -12.32 62.13
C LEU A 9 -9.78 -12.16 60.79
N THR A 10 -11.05 -11.72 60.81
CA THR A 10 -11.81 -11.46 59.58
C THR A 10 -11.19 -10.33 58.77
N LEU A 11 -10.70 -9.27 59.42
CA LEU A 11 -10.05 -8.15 58.74
C LEU A 11 -8.73 -8.57 58.09
N VAL A 12 -7.94 -9.40 58.77
CA VAL A 12 -6.69 -9.98 58.23
C VAL A 12 -6.97 -10.91 57.05
N LEU A 13 -8.03 -11.73 57.12
CA LEU A 13 -8.43 -12.63 56.05
C LEU A 13 -8.92 -11.87 54.81
N VAL A 14 -9.71 -10.81 55.00
CA VAL A 14 -10.14 -9.91 53.91
C VAL A 14 -8.94 -9.21 53.30
N LEU A 15 -8.00 -8.71 54.10
CA LEU A 15 -6.79 -8.07 53.61
C LEU A 15 -5.96 -9.05 52.75
N LEU A 16 -5.70 -10.27 53.25
CA LEU A 16 -5.00 -11.33 52.52
C LEU A 16 -5.70 -11.74 51.23
N LEU A 17 -7.04 -11.75 51.20
CA LEU A 17 -7.81 -12.05 50.00
C LEU A 17 -7.72 -10.93 48.95
N THR A 18 -7.53 -9.67 49.37
CA THR A 18 -7.41 -8.50 48.48
C THR A 18 -6.00 -8.30 47.89
N VAL A 19 -4.95 -8.81 48.55
CA VAL A 19 -3.55 -8.72 48.05
C VAL A 19 -3.38 -9.26 46.61
N PRO A 20 -3.89 -10.44 46.23
CA PRO A 20 -3.76 -10.92 44.85
C PRO A 20 -4.56 -10.10 43.82
N PHE A 21 -5.52 -9.27 44.23
CA PHE A 21 -6.21 -8.33 43.33
C PHE A 21 -5.46 -6.99 43.17
N THR A 22 -4.42 -6.76 43.98
CA THR A 22 -3.55 -5.58 43.88
C THR A 22 -2.26 -5.83 43.11
N THR A 23 -2.01 -7.05 42.64
CA THR A 23 -0.93 -7.33 41.69
C THR A 23 -1.33 -6.80 40.31
N GLY A 24 -1.16 -5.48 40.12
CA GLY A 24 -1.34 -4.82 38.83
C GLY A 24 -0.51 -5.48 37.73
N CYS A 25 -0.96 -5.35 36.48
CA CYS A 25 -0.43 -6.02 35.30
C CYS A 25 1.12 -6.05 35.25
N TRP A 26 1.71 -7.17 35.67
CA TRP A 26 3.15 -7.43 35.60
C TRP A 26 3.68 -7.57 34.16
N ASP A 27 2.79 -7.52 33.18
CA ASP A 27 3.09 -7.61 31.74
C ASP A 27 3.35 -6.22 31.10
N ARG A 28 3.70 -5.21 31.91
CA ARG A 28 4.04 -3.87 31.41
C ARG A 28 5.48 -3.84 30.91
N VAL A 29 5.63 -3.70 29.60
CA VAL A 29 6.90 -3.32 28.96
C VAL A 29 6.90 -1.82 28.70
N GLU A 30 7.91 -1.10 29.21
CA GLU A 30 8.00 0.35 29.03
C GLU A 30 8.37 0.75 27.59
N ILE A 31 8.02 1.97 27.19
CA ILE A 31 8.29 2.47 25.83
C ILE A 31 9.80 2.52 25.56
N GLU A 32 10.59 2.89 26.56
CA GLU A 32 12.06 2.98 26.46
C GLU A 32 12.74 1.61 26.34
N GLN A 33 12.03 0.51 26.66
CA GLN A 33 12.52 -0.86 26.50
C GLN A 33 12.21 -1.44 25.11
N ARG A 34 11.72 -0.61 24.18
CA ARG A 34 11.29 -1.02 22.85
C ARG A 34 12.06 -0.28 21.76
N ALA A 35 12.72 -1.03 20.89
CA ALA A 35 13.23 -0.55 19.62
C ALA A 35 12.05 -0.36 18.66
N THR A 36 11.50 0.85 18.64
CA THR A 36 10.30 1.17 17.85
C THR A 36 10.63 1.30 16.36
N VAL A 37 10.21 0.32 15.56
CA VAL A 37 10.44 0.33 14.11
C VAL A 37 9.38 1.18 13.41
N LEU A 38 9.82 2.16 12.62
CA LEU A 38 8.94 3.00 11.81
C LEU A 38 8.79 2.49 10.38
N GLY A 39 9.87 1.94 9.82
CA GLY A 39 9.92 1.46 8.44
C GLY A 39 10.78 0.21 8.32
N LEU A 40 10.41 -0.66 7.37
CA LEU A 40 11.13 -1.87 7.05
C LEU A 40 11.31 -1.98 5.53
N ALA A 41 12.53 -2.23 5.08
CA ALA A 41 12.84 -2.55 3.70
C ALA A 41 13.22 -4.03 3.58
N VAL A 42 12.73 -4.67 2.52
CA VAL A 42 12.92 -6.08 2.21
C VAL A 42 13.57 -6.18 0.85
N ASP A 43 14.79 -6.71 0.84
CA ASP A 43 15.61 -6.88 -0.35
C ASP A 43 16.07 -8.32 -0.53
N VAL A 44 16.42 -8.67 -1.77
CA VAL A 44 17.21 -9.87 -2.04
C VAL A 44 18.66 -9.56 -1.61
N PRO A 45 19.32 -10.41 -0.81
CA PRO A 45 20.70 -10.18 -0.38
C PRO A 45 21.67 -10.08 -1.56
N GLU A 46 22.59 -9.12 -1.49
CA GLU A 46 23.71 -9.04 -2.43
C GLU A 46 24.73 -10.15 -2.16
N GLU A 47 25.22 -10.79 -3.23
CA GLU A 47 26.25 -11.83 -3.15
C GLU A 47 27.60 -11.27 -2.68
N SER A 48 27.87 -9.99 -2.95
CA SER A 48 29.08 -9.28 -2.56
C SER A 48 28.86 -8.54 -1.24
N GLY A 49 29.02 -9.24 -0.13
CA GLY A 49 29.04 -8.63 1.20
C GLY A 49 29.35 -9.67 2.27
N THR A 50 30.52 -9.54 2.89
CA THR A 50 31.00 -10.35 4.02
C THR A 50 30.22 -10.04 5.29
N GLN A 51 28.92 -10.28 5.29
CA GLN A 51 28.21 -10.58 6.53
C GLN A 51 28.17 -12.09 6.60
N GLU A 52 29.06 -12.67 7.40
CA GLU A 52 28.94 -14.08 7.76
C GLU A 52 27.55 -14.29 8.36
N PRO A 53 26.81 -15.33 7.94
CA PRO A 53 25.57 -15.68 8.59
C PRO A 53 25.85 -15.87 10.08
N LEU A 54 25.06 -15.19 10.93
CA LEU A 54 25.14 -15.44 12.35
C LEU A 54 24.65 -16.87 12.57
N ASP A 55 25.53 -17.79 12.96
CA ASP A 55 25.23 -19.21 13.25
C ASP A 55 24.32 -19.40 14.49
N VAL A 56 23.67 -18.34 14.96
CA VAL A 56 22.83 -18.30 16.16
C VAL A 56 21.44 -18.91 15.96
N THR A 57 21.00 -19.05 14.72
CA THR A 57 19.67 -19.56 14.33
C THR A 57 19.71 -20.98 13.78
N HIS A 58 20.90 -21.56 13.60
CA HIS A 58 21.09 -22.86 12.96
C HIS A 58 21.54 -23.92 13.98
N PRO A 59 20.88 -25.09 14.04
CA PRO A 59 21.38 -26.22 14.82
C PRO A 59 22.80 -26.63 14.38
N PRO A 60 23.67 -27.06 15.31
CA PRO A 60 25.01 -27.53 14.97
C PRO A 60 24.96 -28.63 13.90
N GLY A 61 25.75 -28.48 12.82
CA GLY A 61 25.83 -29.45 11.73
C GLY A 61 24.87 -29.21 10.55
N GLN A 62 24.00 -28.19 10.62
CA GLN A 62 23.28 -27.70 9.44
C GLN A 62 24.12 -26.60 8.78
N SER A 63 24.65 -26.91 7.58
CA SER A 63 25.54 -26.01 6.84
C SER A 63 24.82 -24.76 6.35
N HIS A 64 25.55 -23.63 6.38
CA HIS A 64 25.21 -22.27 5.96
C HIS A 64 24.09 -22.18 4.91
N ILE A 65 22.88 -21.88 5.36
CA ILE A 65 21.79 -21.59 4.43
C ILE A 65 22.05 -20.21 3.84
N LYS A 66 22.17 -20.13 2.51
CA LYS A 66 22.37 -18.85 1.82
C LYS A 66 21.17 -17.95 2.15
N PRO A 67 21.39 -16.75 2.71
CA PRO A 67 20.28 -15.87 3.04
C PRO A 67 19.50 -15.53 1.76
N LYS A 68 18.18 -15.54 1.87
CA LYS A 68 17.25 -15.20 0.77
C LYS A 68 16.59 -13.85 0.98
N VAL A 69 16.67 -13.30 2.19
CA VAL A 69 16.13 -11.99 2.53
C VAL A 69 17.14 -11.15 3.29
N GLU A 70 17.20 -9.87 2.93
CA GLU A 70 17.89 -8.83 3.68
C GLU A 70 16.85 -7.82 4.17
N LEU A 71 16.83 -7.59 5.48
CA LEU A 71 15.95 -6.63 6.13
C LEU A 71 16.73 -5.42 6.57
N THR A 72 16.23 -4.24 6.22
CA THR A 72 16.71 -2.96 6.75
C THR A 72 15.60 -2.32 7.59
N ALA A 73 15.86 -2.04 8.86
CA ALA A 73 14.89 -1.39 9.74
C ALA A 73 15.31 0.03 10.11
N HIS A 74 14.33 0.93 10.12
CA HIS A 74 14.46 2.28 10.68
C HIS A 74 13.85 2.31 12.07
N ILE A 75 14.71 2.36 13.08
CA ILE A 75 14.35 2.48 14.48
C ILE A 75 14.31 3.95 14.87
N ALA A 76 13.19 4.38 15.43
CA ALA A 76 13.03 5.67 16.07
C ALA A 76 13.97 5.78 17.27
N VAL A 77 14.79 6.83 17.33
CA VAL A 77 15.58 7.13 18.55
C VAL A 77 14.74 8.05 19.45
N PRO A 78 14.33 7.60 20.66
CA PRO A 78 13.53 8.42 21.58
C PRO A 78 14.20 9.76 21.89
N GLY A 79 13.40 10.81 22.04
CA GLY A 79 13.89 12.18 22.32
C GLY A 79 14.57 12.91 21.15
N ARG A 80 14.79 12.24 20.00
CA ARG A 80 15.45 12.84 18.82
C ARG A 80 14.50 13.10 17.64
N ILE A 81 13.25 12.65 17.73
CA ILE A 81 12.23 12.94 16.71
C ILE A 81 11.71 14.38 16.92
N PRO A 82 11.84 15.28 15.94
CA PRO A 82 11.35 16.65 16.07
C PRO A 82 9.84 16.69 16.19
N LEU A 83 9.32 17.36 17.22
CA LEU A 83 7.90 17.64 17.38
C LEU A 83 7.59 19.05 16.86
N GLY A 84 7.64 19.25 15.54
CA GLY A 84 7.21 20.49 14.89
C GLY A 84 8.26 21.21 14.02
N PRO A 85 7.84 22.19 13.20
CA PRO A 85 8.72 22.96 12.35
C PRO A 85 9.49 24.00 13.18
N GLY A 86 10.75 23.69 13.48
CA GLY A 86 11.71 24.66 14.04
C GLY A 86 11.63 24.84 15.55
N GLY A 87 12.48 24.11 16.27
CA GLY A 87 12.93 24.47 17.62
C GLY A 87 14.44 24.45 17.64
N SER A 88 15.06 25.61 17.42
CA SER A 88 16.48 25.83 17.73
C SER A 88 16.67 25.82 19.24
N GLY A 89 16.96 24.66 19.80
CA GLY A 89 17.54 24.50 21.15
C GLY A 89 19.02 24.19 21.01
N GLY A 90 19.86 25.03 21.62
CA GLY A 90 21.25 25.24 21.23
C GLY A 90 22.25 24.11 21.52
N GLY A 91 23.36 24.19 20.78
CA GLY A 91 24.72 23.90 21.25
C GLY A 91 25.15 22.43 21.25
N GLY A 92 25.73 21.98 20.13
CA GLY A 92 26.62 20.81 20.15
C GLY A 92 26.75 20.09 18.81
N GLY A 93 27.88 20.29 18.13
CA GLY A 93 28.51 19.33 17.22
C GLY A 93 27.75 18.97 15.94
N GLU A 94 28.37 19.29 14.81
CA GLU A 94 27.95 18.96 13.43
C GLU A 94 28.06 17.44 13.08
N GLN A 95 28.12 16.57 14.08
CA GLN A 95 28.00 15.11 13.97
C GLN A 95 27.19 14.58 15.17
N GLY A 96 26.03 13.97 14.92
CA GLY A 96 25.50 12.96 15.87
C GLY A 96 24.03 12.99 16.29
N ASN A 97 23.13 13.77 15.69
CA ASN A 97 21.71 13.77 16.08
C ASN A 97 20.79 13.17 15.02
N LYS A 98 21.07 11.92 14.59
CA LYS A 98 20.16 11.18 13.71
C LYS A 98 18.92 10.76 14.52
N ALA A 99 17.74 11.21 14.09
CA ALA A 99 16.44 10.81 14.65
C ALA A 99 16.10 9.33 14.39
N ILE A 100 16.86 8.70 13.49
CA ILE A 100 16.67 7.33 13.02
C ILE A 100 17.99 6.58 13.14
N TRP A 101 17.90 5.38 13.71
CA TRP A 101 18.93 4.37 13.66
C TRP A 101 18.57 3.32 12.61
N THR A 102 19.44 3.12 11.63
CA THR A 102 19.29 2.12 10.58
C THR A 102 20.10 0.89 10.95
N ILE A 103 19.46 -0.28 10.99
CA ILE A 103 20.10 -1.58 11.20
C ILE A 103 19.72 -2.53 10.07
N GLN A 104 20.58 -3.52 9.81
CA GLN A 104 20.40 -4.46 8.72
C GLN A 104 20.71 -5.88 9.18
N ALA A 105 19.89 -6.84 8.79
CA ALA A 105 20.13 -8.24 9.06
C ALA A 105 19.68 -9.11 7.89
N ARG A 106 20.32 -10.27 7.75
CA ARG A 106 20.03 -11.26 6.70
C ARG A 106 19.49 -12.54 7.34
N GLY A 107 18.69 -13.27 6.57
CA GLY A 107 18.18 -14.58 6.95
C GLY A 107 17.71 -15.37 5.74
N GLU A 108 17.44 -16.66 5.91
CA GLU A 108 16.73 -17.49 4.95
C GLU A 108 15.28 -17.00 4.79
N ASP A 109 14.65 -16.61 5.89
CA ASP A 109 13.29 -16.07 5.90
C ASP A 109 13.15 -14.83 6.80
N MET A 110 11.93 -14.28 6.84
CA MET A 110 11.62 -13.08 7.62
C MET A 110 11.81 -13.28 9.13
N ALA A 111 11.51 -14.48 9.65
CA ALA A 111 11.58 -14.77 11.07
C ALA A 111 13.04 -14.85 11.51
N GLU A 112 13.88 -15.50 10.72
CA GLU A 112 15.31 -15.58 10.96
C GLU A 112 15.97 -14.20 10.85
N ALA A 113 15.67 -13.43 9.79
CA ALA A 113 16.25 -12.11 9.61
C ALA A 113 15.88 -11.15 10.75
N LEU A 114 14.65 -11.20 11.27
CA LEU A 114 14.25 -10.43 12.46
C LEU A 114 14.91 -10.92 13.75
N THR A 115 15.15 -12.23 13.89
CA THR A 115 15.89 -12.80 15.02
C THR A 115 17.34 -12.33 15.02
N ASN A 116 17.99 -12.35 13.87
CA ASN A 116 19.35 -11.83 13.68
C ASN A 116 19.40 -10.31 13.91
N MET A 117 18.36 -9.58 13.48
CA MET A 117 18.24 -8.15 13.73
C MET A 117 18.11 -7.82 15.22
N GLN A 118 17.35 -8.61 15.98
CA GLN A 118 17.16 -8.44 17.42
C GLN A 118 18.48 -8.52 18.20
N GLN A 119 19.51 -9.22 17.69
CA GLN A 119 20.81 -9.31 18.35
C GLN A 119 21.66 -8.04 18.21
N GLN A 120 21.31 -7.16 17.27
CA GLN A 120 22.01 -5.90 17.07
C GLN A 120 21.47 -4.77 17.96
N VAL A 121 20.36 -5.02 18.67
CA VAL A 121 19.66 -4.03 19.49
C VAL A 121 19.45 -4.58 20.91
N ALA A 122 19.68 -3.75 21.93
CA ALA A 122 19.49 -4.16 23.31
C ALA A 122 17.99 -4.24 23.66
N GLU A 123 17.20 -3.34 23.09
CA GLU A 123 15.76 -3.24 23.28
C GLU A 123 15.01 -4.25 22.42
N ARG A 124 13.83 -4.67 22.88
CA ARG A 124 12.97 -5.56 22.09
C ARG A 124 12.45 -4.81 20.86
N ILE A 125 12.66 -5.36 19.67
CA ILE A 125 12.08 -4.86 18.42
C ILE A 125 10.56 -4.85 18.56
N PHE A 126 9.97 -3.70 18.27
CA PHE A 126 8.52 -3.49 18.36
C PHE A 126 7.98 -2.94 17.04
N LEU A 127 7.09 -3.69 16.40
CA LEU A 127 6.51 -3.36 15.10
C LEU A 127 5.15 -2.64 15.23
N GLY A 128 4.68 -2.34 16.45
CA GLY A 128 3.38 -1.69 16.68
C GLY A 128 3.24 -0.27 16.12
N HIS A 129 4.36 0.37 15.76
CA HIS A 129 4.42 1.67 15.08
C HIS A 129 4.93 1.58 13.64
N LEU A 130 5.08 0.37 13.09
CA LEU A 130 5.48 0.17 11.71
C LEU A 130 4.49 0.87 10.78
N ARG A 131 4.96 1.89 10.08
CA ARG A 131 4.14 2.70 9.17
C ARG A 131 4.26 2.27 7.72
N MET A 132 5.41 1.73 7.34
CA MET A 132 5.71 1.38 5.96
C MET A 132 6.60 0.15 5.86
N ILE A 133 6.26 -0.73 4.92
CA ILE A 133 7.07 -1.85 4.46
C ILE A 133 7.34 -1.62 2.98
N ILE A 134 8.61 -1.64 2.59
CA ILE A 134 9.08 -1.45 1.22
C ILE A 134 9.70 -2.77 0.76
N VAL A 135 9.25 -3.29 -0.37
CA VAL A 135 9.76 -4.55 -0.93
C VAL A 135 10.39 -4.23 -2.27
N SER A 136 11.61 -4.67 -2.54
CA SER A 136 12.18 -4.47 -3.87
C SER A 136 11.48 -5.32 -4.91
N GLU A 137 11.44 -4.82 -6.14
CA GLU A 137 10.91 -5.53 -7.30
C GLU A 137 11.61 -6.89 -7.47
N ALA A 138 12.91 -6.97 -7.22
CA ALA A 138 13.66 -8.21 -7.27
C ALA A 138 13.08 -9.27 -6.32
N TYR A 139 12.77 -8.90 -5.08
CA TYR A 139 12.14 -9.79 -4.10
C TYR A 139 10.68 -10.07 -4.47
N ALA A 140 9.93 -9.04 -4.88
CA ALA A 140 8.51 -9.17 -5.25
C ALA A 140 8.27 -10.10 -6.44
N ARG A 141 9.23 -10.17 -7.39
CA ARG A 141 9.21 -11.10 -8.53
C ARG A 141 9.57 -12.53 -8.18
N GLN A 142 10.32 -12.77 -7.09
CA GLN A 142 10.57 -14.12 -6.57
C GLN A 142 9.35 -14.67 -5.82
N GLY A 143 8.58 -13.78 -5.19
CA GLY A 143 7.36 -14.10 -4.48
C GLY A 143 7.39 -13.59 -3.04
N ILE A 144 6.28 -13.01 -2.58
CA ILE A 144 6.16 -12.41 -1.24
C ILE A 144 5.33 -13.25 -0.26
N GLU A 145 5.17 -14.54 -0.54
CA GLU A 145 4.36 -15.45 0.27
C GLU A 145 4.87 -15.55 1.72
N THR A 146 6.18 -15.78 1.88
CA THR A 146 6.84 -15.88 3.21
C THR A 146 6.75 -14.58 3.99
N LEU A 147 6.88 -13.44 3.30
CA LEU A 147 6.65 -12.11 3.86
C LEU A 147 5.21 -11.94 4.35
N ASN A 148 4.25 -12.35 3.52
CA ASN A 148 2.84 -12.25 3.86
C ASN A 148 2.45 -13.18 5.03
N ASP A 149 2.90 -14.43 5.05
CA ASP A 149 2.61 -15.37 6.14
C ASP A 149 3.16 -14.83 7.48
N TYR A 150 4.41 -14.39 7.50
CA TYR A 150 5.03 -13.85 8.71
C TYR A 150 4.28 -12.60 9.23
N PHE A 151 4.02 -11.61 8.37
CA PHE A 151 3.37 -10.37 8.81
C PHE A 151 1.89 -10.53 9.15
N ARG A 152 1.17 -11.48 8.54
CA ARG A 152 -0.22 -11.77 8.90
C ARG A 152 -0.36 -12.41 10.28
N ARG A 153 0.64 -13.20 10.70
CA ARG A 153 0.67 -13.86 12.02
C ARG A 153 1.12 -12.92 13.13
N ASN A 154 1.83 -11.84 12.79
CA ASN A 154 2.31 -10.88 13.77
C ASN A 154 1.23 -9.86 14.16
N SER A 155 0.69 -10.00 15.37
CA SER A 155 -0.36 -9.12 15.90
C SER A 155 0.07 -7.66 16.11
N GLU A 156 1.37 -7.35 16.11
CA GLU A 156 1.86 -5.99 16.26
C GLU A 156 1.66 -5.16 14.97
N ILE A 157 1.60 -5.81 13.81
CA ILE A 157 1.52 -5.11 12.53
C ILE A 157 0.09 -4.65 12.28
N ARG A 158 -0.05 -3.34 12.04
CA ARG A 158 -1.34 -2.73 11.75
C ARG A 158 -1.75 -3.02 10.31
N ARG A 159 -3.03 -3.37 10.10
CA ARG A 159 -3.59 -3.52 8.74
C ARG A 159 -3.55 -2.24 7.89
N SER A 160 -3.37 -1.08 8.54
CA SER A 160 -3.21 0.24 7.92
C SER A 160 -1.75 0.61 7.65
N THR A 161 -0.80 -0.33 7.78
CA THR A 161 0.59 -0.13 7.36
C THR A 161 0.66 -0.10 5.83
N TRP A 162 1.41 0.84 5.27
CA TRP A 162 1.67 0.86 3.83
C TRP A 162 2.59 -0.30 3.46
N LEU A 163 2.23 -1.06 2.43
CA LEU A 163 3.13 -1.99 1.75
C LEU A 163 3.34 -1.45 0.34
N VAL A 164 4.59 -1.30 -0.08
CA VAL A 164 4.94 -0.71 -1.38
C VAL A 164 6.04 -1.51 -2.06
N VAL A 165 6.07 -1.50 -3.38
CA VAL A 165 7.12 -2.14 -4.18
C VAL A 165 8.06 -1.07 -4.75
N SER A 166 9.37 -1.22 -4.58
CA SER A 166 10.37 -0.32 -5.17
C SER A 166 10.98 -0.92 -6.43
N LYS A 167 11.16 -0.10 -7.49
CA LYS A 167 11.84 -0.52 -8.72
C LYS A 167 13.29 -0.96 -8.49
N GLY A 168 13.99 -0.25 -7.60
CA GLY A 168 15.34 -0.59 -7.13
C GLY A 168 15.31 -1.26 -5.76
N ARG A 169 16.45 -1.26 -5.08
CA ARG A 169 16.55 -1.74 -3.70
C ARG A 169 15.61 -0.96 -2.78
N ALA A 170 14.94 -1.67 -1.88
CA ALA A 170 14.05 -1.08 -0.90
C ALA A 170 14.82 -0.23 0.12
N SER A 171 16.04 -0.67 0.47
CA SER A 171 16.97 0.08 1.33
C SER A 171 17.26 1.49 0.81
N ASP A 172 17.37 1.68 -0.51
CA ASP A 172 17.70 2.97 -1.11
C ASP A 172 16.57 3.99 -0.96
N ILE A 173 15.32 3.51 -0.99
CA ILE A 173 14.14 4.35 -0.72
C ILE A 173 14.12 4.80 0.74
N MET A 174 14.56 3.94 1.66
CA MET A 174 14.66 4.31 3.07
C MET A 174 15.83 5.27 3.34
N ALA A 175 16.92 5.18 2.56
CA ALA A 175 18.08 6.05 2.70
C ALA A 175 17.89 7.48 2.17
N LEU A 176 16.76 7.81 1.55
CA LEU A 176 16.50 9.16 1.02
C LEU A 176 16.61 10.23 2.11
N THR A 177 17.26 11.35 1.80
CA THR A 177 17.33 12.51 2.71
C THR A 177 16.49 13.66 2.19
N PRO A 178 15.16 13.65 2.44
CA PRO A 178 14.28 14.71 1.95
C PRO A 178 14.61 16.05 2.63
N PRO A 179 14.56 17.18 1.91
CA PRO A 179 15.00 18.48 2.44
C PRO A 179 14.11 19.03 3.57
N LEU A 180 12.84 18.63 3.61
CA LEU A 180 11.83 19.18 4.54
C LEU A 180 11.48 18.26 5.72
N GLU A 181 11.95 17.01 5.73
CA GLU A 181 11.56 16.02 6.72
C GLU A 181 12.80 15.31 7.27
N ARG A 182 12.95 15.22 8.60
CA ARG A 182 14.15 14.62 9.20
C ARG A 182 14.09 13.10 9.28
N VAL A 183 12.91 12.52 9.12
CA VAL A 183 12.68 11.08 9.14
C VAL A 183 12.21 10.62 7.76
N PRO A 184 13.06 9.92 6.97
CA PRO A 184 12.73 9.52 5.60
C PRO A 184 11.42 8.74 5.51
N THR A 185 11.19 7.80 6.43
CA THR A 185 9.97 6.98 6.48
C THR A 185 8.70 7.83 6.68
N LEU A 186 8.76 8.93 7.44
CA LEU A 186 7.61 9.83 7.63
C LEU A 186 7.33 10.66 6.38
N TYR A 187 8.38 11.07 5.65
CA TYR A 187 8.22 11.72 4.35
C TYR A 187 7.54 10.80 3.33
N LEU A 188 7.99 9.55 3.26
CA LEU A 188 7.39 8.55 2.39
C LEU A 188 5.92 8.34 2.77
N LEU A 189 5.62 8.13 4.06
CA LEU A 189 4.26 7.99 4.58
C LEU A 189 3.38 9.17 4.17
N ALA A 190 3.82 10.41 4.44
CA ALA A 190 3.08 11.61 4.09
C ALA A 190 2.86 11.76 2.58
N THR A 191 3.82 11.32 1.76
CA THR A 191 3.70 11.32 0.30
C THR A 191 2.61 10.34 -0.16
N MET A 192 2.60 9.13 0.39
CA MET A 192 1.60 8.10 0.09
C MET A 192 0.21 8.52 0.57
N ASP A 193 0.10 9.05 1.78
CA ASP A 193 -1.17 9.53 2.35
C ASP A 193 -1.74 10.68 1.53
N ARG A 194 -0.91 11.68 1.14
CA ARG A 194 -1.34 12.78 0.26
C ARG A 194 -1.74 12.28 -1.12
N ALA A 195 -1.04 11.31 -1.70
CA ALA A 195 -1.41 10.72 -2.99
C ALA A 195 -2.77 10.02 -2.91
N LYS A 196 -3.03 9.28 -1.82
CA LYS A 196 -4.34 8.66 -1.54
C LYS A 196 -5.43 9.71 -1.34
N ASP A 197 -5.20 10.69 -0.47
CA ASP A 197 -6.20 11.71 -0.10
C ASP A 197 -6.53 12.66 -1.26
N SER A 198 -5.57 12.90 -2.16
CA SER A 198 -5.80 13.62 -3.40
C SER A 198 -6.39 12.75 -4.51
N GLY A 199 -6.75 11.49 -4.25
CA GLY A 199 -7.42 10.65 -5.25
C GLY A 199 -6.51 10.15 -6.37
N LYS A 200 -5.19 10.28 -6.19
CA LYS A 200 -4.15 9.86 -7.14
C LYS A 200 -3.62 8.46 -6.91
N LEU A 201 -3.95 7.87 -5.76
CA LEU A 201 -3.55 6.51 -5.40
C LEU A 201 -4.74 5.80 -4.75
N PRO A 202 -4.97 4.50 -5.04
CA PRO A 202 -5.97 3.73 -4.33
C PRO A 202 -5.66 3.60 -2.84
N ASN A 203 -6.70 3.46 -2.03
CA ASN A 203 -6.56 3.14 -0.62
C ASN A 203 -6.16 1.66 -0.46
N ILE A 204 -4.87 1.34 -0.57
CA ILE A 204 -4.36 -0.04 -0.66
C ILE A 204 -3.28 -0.33 0.41
N PHE A 205 -3.65 -0.15 1.67
CA PHE A 205 -2.83 -0.63 2.79
C PHE A 205 -2.66 -2.16 2.78
N VAL A 206 -1.68 -2.66 3.56
CA VAL A 206 -1.33 -4.08 3.63
C VAL A 206 -2.55 -4.98 3.94
N GLY A 207 -3.47 -4.55 4.80
CA GLY A 207 -4.65 -5.32 5.13
C GLY A 207 -5.63 -5.48 3.97
N ARG A 208 -5.74 -4.46 3.10
CA ARG A 208 -6.55 -4.57 1.88
C ARG A 208 -5.84 -5.45 0.86
N PHE A 209 -4.54 -5.27 0.66
CA PHE A 209 -3.74 -6.14 -0.19
C PHE A 209 -3.91 -7.62 0.19
N TRP A 210 -3.82 -7.94 1.49
CA TRP A 210 -4.05 -9.30 2.00
C TRP A 210 -5.45 -9.84 1.70
N THR A 211 -6.46 -8.98 1.75
CA THR A 211 -7.84 -9.34 1.38
C THR A 211 -7.93 -9.69 -0.10
N LEU A 212 -7.25 -8.93 -0.97
CA LEU A 212 -7.23 -9.17 -2.42
C LEU A 212 -6.53 -10.49 -2.75
N VAL A 213 -5.29 -10.70 -2.29
CA VAL A 213 -4.52 -11.91 -2.66
C VAL A 213 -5.14 -13.20 -2.11
N SER A 214 -5.88 -13.12 -1.00
CA SER A 214 -6.63 -14.24 -0.42
C SER A 214 -8.00 -14.48 -1.06
N SER A 215 -8.43 -13.64 -2.01
CA SER A 215 -9.65 -13.86 -2.78
C SER A 215 -9.39 -14.83 -3.93
N ASP A 216 -10.38 -15.68 -4.23
CA ASP A 216 -10.26 -16.62 -5.36
C ASP A 216 -10.46 -15.93 -6.72
N GLY A 217 -11.22 -14.85 -6.78
CA GLY A 217 -11.58 -14.16 -8.03
C GLY A 217 -10.94 -12.80 -8.20
N GLN A 218 -9.85 -12.49 -7.48
CA GLN A 218 -9.17 -11.20 -7.57
C GLN A 218 -7.69 -11.34 -7.22
N GLU A 219 -6.87 -10.49 -7.84
CA GLU A 219 -5.45 -10.36 -7.55
C GLU A 219 -5.11 -9.06 -6.83
N GLY A 220 -4.00 -9.13 -6.10
CA GLY A 220 -3.45 -7.99 -5.37
C GLY A 220 -2.69 -7.03 -6.28
N TYR A 221 -2.65 -5.78 -5.83
CA TYR A 221 -1.79 -4.74 -6.37
C TYR A 221 -1.27 -3.86 -5.23
N LEU A 222 -0.10 -3.25 -5.42
CA LEU A 222 0.56 -2.39 -4.45
C LEU A 222 1.13 -1.17 -5.16
N PRO A 223 1.33 -0.03 -4.47
CA PRO A 223 2.01 1.11 -5.06
C PRO A 223 3.42 0.74 -5.49
N TYR A 224 3.80 1.17 -6.69
CA TYR A 224 5.13 0.95 -7.25
C TYR A 224 5.87 2.27 -7.33
N VAL A 225 7.03 2.34 -6.67
CA VAL A 225 7.78 3.58 -6.45
C VAL A 225 9.20 3.50 -6.97
N THR A 226 9.76 4.66 -7.32
CA THR A 226 11.15 4.81 -7.73
C THR A 226 11.74 6.09 -7.15
N VAL A 227 13.07 6.14 -7.05
CA VAL A 227 13.82 7.37 -6.75
C VAL A 227 14.01 8.14 -8.06
N LYS A 228 13.74 9.45 -8.06
CA LYS A 228 14.11 10.37 -9.14
C LYS A 228 15.47 11.00 -8.87
N GLN A 229 16.05 11.65 -9.88
CA GLN A 229 17.14 12.61 -9.70
C GLN A 229 16.76 13.60 -8.58
N GLU A 230 17.71 13.98 -7.73
CA GLU A 230 17.51 14.79 -6.50
C GLU A 230 16.89 14.04 -5.29
N GLN A 231 16.95 12.70 -5.25
CA GLN A 231 16.52 11.89 -4.09
C GLN A 231 15.03 12.05 -3.71
N ASN A 232 14.17 12.41 -4.66
CA ASN A 232 12.73 12.51 -4.44
C ASN A 232 12.01 11.20 -4.79
N LEU A 233 11.02 10.83 -3.98
CA LEU A 233 10.15 9.69 -4.26
C LEU A 233 9.21 10.01 -5.43
N LYS A 234 9.08 9.06 -6.37
CA LYS A 234 8.08 9.10 -7.43
C LYS A 234 7.22 7.84 -7.37
N ILE A 235 5.90 8.01 -7.37
CA ILE A 235 4.95 6.92 -7.63
C ILE A 235 4.97 6.67 -9.15
N ASP A 236 5.51 5.53 -9.56
CA ASP A 236 5.71 5.16 -10.96
C ASP A 236 4.60 4.23 -11.50
N GLY A 237 3.63 3.87 -10.66
CA GLY A 237 2.52 3.01 -11.03
C GLY A 237 2.00 2.18 -9.86
N LEU A 238 1.40 1.04 -10.20
CA LEU A 238 1.10 -0.05 -9.27
C LEU A 238 1.79 -1.32 -9.75
N ALA A 239 2.40 -2.07 -8.83
CA ALA A 239 2.83 -3.43 -9.07
C ALA A 239 1.61 -4.33 -8.89
N TYR A 240 1.35 -5.23 -9.84
CA TYR A 240 0.27 -6.20 -9.72
C TYR A 240 0.81 -7.62 -9.73
N PHE A 241 0.07 -8.48 -9.05
CA PHE A 241 0.51 -9.81 -8.67
C PHE A 241 -0.35 -10.88 -9.32
N GLN A 242 0.22 -12.06 -9.51
CA GLN A 242 -0.52 -13.31 -9.65
C GLN A 242 -0.21 -14.10 -8.38
N LYS A 243 -1.21 -14.30 -7.51
CA LYS A 243 -1.01 -14.76 -6.13
C LYS A 243 -0.02 -13.86 -5.39
N ASP A 244 1.14 -14.39 -5.00
CA ASP A 244 2.19 -13.68 -4.27
C ASP A 244 3.36 -13.25 -5.16
N ILE A 245 3.28 -13.44 -6.48
CA ILE A 245 4.37 -13.12 -7.41
C ILE A 245 4.02 -11.87 -8.22
N MET A 246 4.90 -10.88 -8.23
CA MET A 246 4.75 -9.70 -9.07
C MET A 246 4.94 -10.05 -10.55
N VAL A 247 3.92 -9.83 -11.37
CA VAL A 247 3.92 -10.18 -12.79
C VAL A 247 3.98 -8.96 -13.72
N GLY A 248 3.69 -7.76 -13.21
CA GLY A 248 3.83 -6.55 -14.00
C GLY A 248 3.57 -5.26 -13.22
N THR A 249 3.64 -4.15 -13.94
CA THR A 249 3.37 -2.81 -13.40
C THR A 249 2.39 -2.07 -14.29
N THR A 250 1.63 -1.16 -13.68
CA THR A 250 0.91 -0.12 -14.41
C THR A 250 1.83 1.09 -14.59
N THR A 251 1.46 1.98 -15.50
CA THR A 251 2.00 3.36 -15.55
C THR A 251 1.27 4.25 -14.53
N PRO A 252 1.78 5.47 -14.25
CA PRO A 252 1.10 6.43 -13.38
C PRO A 252 -0.29 6.83 -13.91
N PHE A 253 -0.47 6.91 -15.22
CA PHE A 253 -1.75 7.24 -15.83
C PHE A 253 -2.75 6.08 -15.72
N GLN A 254 -2.28 4.84 -15.82
CA GLN A 254 -3.13 3.66 -15.64
C GLN A 254 -3.64 3.47 -14.21
N ILE A 255 -3.04 4.10 -13.20
CA ILE A 255 -3.64 4.17 -11.85
C ILE A 255 -5.04 4.79 -11.93
N MET A 256 -5.21 5.83 -12.75
CA MET A 256 -6.51 6.45 -12.99
C MET A 256 -7.51 5.48 -13.58
N ALA A 257 -7.07 4.69 -14.57
CA ALA A 257 -7.90 3.70 -15.24
C ALA A 257 -8.39 2.63 -14.25
N LEU A 258 -7.50 2.11 -13.39
CA LEU A 258 -7.88 1.19 -12.32
C LEU A 258 -8.93 1.82 -11.39
N MET A 259 -8.62 2.98 -10.83
CA MET A 259 -9.52 3.65 -9.88
C MET A 259 -10.86 4.03 -10.52
N GLN A 260 -10.89 4.28 -11.83
CA GLN A 260 -12.10 4.55 -12.59
C GLN A 260 -12.99 3.31 -12.73
N VAL A 261 -12.40 2.14 -13.03
CA VAL A 261 -13.13 0.87 -13.07
C VAL A 261 -13.63 0.48 -11.68
N LEU A 262 -12.83 0.71 -10.64
CA LEU A 262 -13.22 0.44 -9.25
C LEU A 262 -14.20 1.47 -8.66
N GLY A 263 -14.35 2.64 -9.30
CA GLY A 263 -15.19 3.73 -8.80
C GLY A 263 -14.68 4.36 -7.49
N GLU A 264 -13.36 4.32 -7.25
CA GLU A 264 -12.77 4.85 -6.01
C GLU A 264 -12.75 6.38 -5.99
N ASN A 265 -13.02 6.99 -4.84
CA ASN A 265 -13.01 8.44 -4.65
C ASN A 265 -12.05 8.84 -3.51
N PRO A 266 -11.57 10.10 -3.47
CA PRO A 266 -11.85 11.20 -4.42
C PRO A 266 -11.19 10.97 -5.77
N ALA A 267 -11.59 11.71 -6.80
CA ALA A 267 -10.79 11.86 -8.01
C ALA A 267 -9.96 13.14 -7.91
N GLY A 268 -8.70 13.12 -8.33
CA GLY A 268 -7.88 14.33 -8.24
C GLY A 268 -6.70 14.39 -9.19
N TYR A 269 -6.90 13.84 -10.39
CA TYR A 269 -6.04 14.13 -11.52
C TYR A 269 -6.66 15.24 -12.37
N SER A 270 -5.79 16.16 -12.79
CA SER A 270 -6.08 17.14 -13.83
C SER A 270 -5.36 16.71 -15.10
N VAL A 271 -6.10 16.61 -16.21
CA VAL A 271 -5.58 16.13 -17.49
C VAL A 271 -5.80 17.22 -18.55
N PRO A 272 -4.75 17.64 -19.27
CA PRO A 272 -4.91 18.50 -20.42
C PRO A 272 -5.47 17.71 -21.60
N TYR A 273 -6.53 18.25 -22.22
CA TYR A 273 -7.11 17.73 -23.45
C TYR A 273 -6.96 18.76 -24.56
N THR A 274 -6.36 18.35 -25.67
CA THR A 274 -6.25 19.18 -26.88
C THR A 274 -7.50 19.02 -27.72
N ILE A 275 -8.15 20.15 -28.03
CA ILE A 275 -9.30 20.24 -28.94
C ILE A 275 -9.01 21.30 -30.01
N PRO A 276 -9.79 21.36 -31.10
CA PRO A 276 -9.67 22.45 -32.06
C PRO A 276 -9.74 23.81 -31.33
N GLY A 277 -8.69 24.62 -31.47
CA GLY A 277 -8.58 25.94 -30.83
C GLY A 277 -7.60 26.03 -29.66
N GLY A 278 -7.26 24.92 -28.99
CA GLY A 278 -6.27 24.96 -27.89
C GLY A 278 -6.37 23.79 -26.91
N THR A 279 -5.88 24.02 -25.69
CA THR A 279 -5.88 23.04 -24.60
C THR A 279 -6.87 23.42 -23.51
N VAL A 280 -7.58 22.43 -22.98
CA VAL A 280 -8.45 22.56 -21.80
C VAL A 280 -7.99 21.57 -20.74
N VAL A 281 -7.71 22.06 -19.54
CA VAL A 281 -7.36 21.22 -18.40
C VAL A 281 -8.62 20.86 -17.64
N ILE A 282 -8.88 19.55 -17.54
CA ILE A 282 -10.07 18.99 -16.90
C ILE A 282 -9.64 18.29 -15.62
N SER A 283 -10.27 18.63 -14.50
CA SER A 283 -10.05 17.98 -13.20
C SER A 283 -11.26 17.16 -12.81
N ALA A 284 -11.09 15.84 -12.72
CA ALA A 284 -12.15 14.95 -12.24
C ALA A 284 -12.22 15.03 -10.71
N PHE A 285 -13.42 15.12 -10.14
CA PHE A 285 -13.63 15.15 -8.69
C PHE A 285 -14.55 14.03 -8.17
N ARG A 286 -15.35 13.39 -9.04
CA ARG A 286 -16.16 12.22 -8.66
C ARG A 286 -16.10 11.12 -9.72
N ARG A 287 -15.98 9.88 -9.25
CA ARG A 287 -16.06 8.65 -10.06
C ARG A 287 -17.20 7.78 -9.58
N LEU A 288 -18.00 7.27 -10.51
CA LEU A 288 -18.96 6.22 -10.25
C LEU A 288 -18.69 5.07 -11.22
N SER A 289 -18.77 3.84 -10.72
CA SER A 289 -18.61 2.65 -11.55
C SER A 289 -19.61 1.57 -11.14
N ARG A 290 -20.11 0.84 -12.13
CA ARG A 290 -20.95 -0.33 -11.93
C ARG A 290 -20.52 -1.45 -12.86
N ILE A 291 -20.21 -2.60 -12.26
CA ILE A 291 -19.86 -3.82 -12.98
C ILE A 291 -21.06 -4.76 -12.99
N HIS A 292 -21.53 -5.09 -14.19
CA HIS A 292 -22.55 -6.10 -14.43
C HIS A 292 -21.94 -7.28 -15.16
N THR A 293 -22.06 -8.48 -14.58
CA THR A 293 -21.54 -9.72 -15.16
C THR A 293 -22.68 -10.55 -15.72
N SER A 294 -22.47 -11.18 -16.87
CA SER A 294 -23.40 -12.06 -17.57
C SER A 294 -22.65 -13.24 -18.20
N ILE A 295 -23.39 -14.26 -18.63
CA ILE A 295 -22.87 -15.39 -19.43
C ILE A 295 -23.64 -15.38 -20.74
N GLU A 296 -22.97 -15.03 -21.83
CA GLU A 296 -23.57 -14.88 -23.16
C GLU A 296 -23.07 -16.00 -24.06
N ASN A 297 -23.95 -16.90 -24.49
CA ASN A 297 -23.58 -18.08 -25.29
C ASN A 297 -22.43 -18.90 -24.69
N GLY A 298 -22.41 -19.04 -23.36
CA GLY A 298 -21.36 -19.74 -22.62
C GLY A 298 -20.09 -18.92 -22.36
N ILE A 299 -20.00 -17.69 -22.88
CA ILE A 299 -18.84 -16.80 -22.72
C ILE A 299 -19.10 -15.83 -21.55
N PRO A 300 -18.27 -15.84 -20.50
CA PRO A 300 -18.31 -14.83 -19.44
C PRO A 300 -18.13 -13.43 -20.03
N THR A 301 -19.04 -12.51 -19.69
CA THR A 301 -19.00 -11.12 -20.14
C THR A 301 -19.13 -10.18 -18.95
N ALA A 302 -18.30 -9.15 -18.90
CA ALA A 302 -18.36 -8.07 -17.92
C ALA A 302 -18.65 -6.74 -18.63
N ARG A 303 -19.74 -6.07 -18.24
CA ARG A 303 -20.06 -4.72 -18.68
C ARG A 303 -19.76 -3.73 -17.57
N VAL A 304 -18.84 -2.82 -17.83
CA VAL A 304 -18.40 -1.76 -16.91
C VAL A 304 -19.02 -0.45 -17.36
N SER A 305 -19.95 0.08 -16.56
CA SER A 305 -20.57 1.38 -16.79
C SER A 305 -19.96 2.41 -15.84
N MET A 306 -19.34 3.44 -16.39
CA MET A 306 -18.58 4.44 -15.64
C MET A 306 -19.15 5.84 -15.87
N HIS A 307 -19.20 6.63 -14.80
CA HIS A 307 -19.55 8.04 -14.85
C HIS A 307 -18.46 8.89 -14.18
N VAL A 308 -18.09 10.00 -14.81
CA VAL A 308 -17.07 10.92 -14.33
C VAL A 308 -17.67 12.32 -14.22
N ASP A 309 -17.68 12.89 -13.01
CA ASP A 309 -17.95 14.31 -12.83
C ASP A 309 -16.61 15.06 -12.76
N ALA A 310 -16.48 16.11 -13.57
CA ALA A 310 -15.26 16.90 -13.70
C ALA A 310 -15.54 18.40 -13.80
N THR A 311 -14.52 19.21 -13.59
CA THR A 311 -14.54 20.67 -13.79
C THR A 311 -13.46 21.10 -14.75
N ILE A 312 -13.63 22.28 -15.35
CA ILE A 312 -12.58 22.94 -16.11
C ILE A 312 -11.74 23.76 -15.13
N THR A 313 -10.42 23.54 -15.12
CA THR A 313 -9.50 24.30 -14.27
C THR A 313 -8.72 25.35 -15.05
N GLU A 314 -8.44 25.09 -16.33
CA GLU A 314 -7.71 26.01 -17.20
C GLU A 314 -8.17 25.81 -18.64
N SER A 315 -8.15 26.87 -19.43
CA SER A 315 -8.50 26.82 -20.85
C SER A 315 -7.88 27.99 -21.61
N ASP A 316 -7.55 27.77 -22.87
CA ASP A 316 -7.24 28.83 -23.84
C ASP A 316 -8.51 29.63 -24.22
N SER A 317 -9.04 30.40 -23.27
CA SER A 317 -10.35 31.08 -23.36
C SER A 317 -10.46 32.09 -24.51
N SER A 318 -9.33 32.59 -25.02
CA SER A 318 -9.29 33.48 -26.20
C SER A 318 -9.60 32.77 -27.52
N ARG A 319 -9.52 31.43 -27.54
CA ARG A 319 -9.74 30.60 -28.74
C ARG A 319 -10.87 29.59 -28.56
N ILE A 320 -11.25 29.29 -27.33
CA ILE A 320 -12.23 28.26 -26.99
C ILE A 320 -13.41 28.90 -26.27
N ASN A 321 -14.58 28.90 -26.92
CA ASN A 321 -15.82 29.37 -26.30
C ASN A 321 -16.44 28.26 -25.42
N LEU A 322 -16.13 28.25 -24.13
CA LEU A 322 -16.68 27.30 -23.16
C LEU A 322 -18.19 27.48 -22.87
N GLN A 323 -18.80 28.56 -23.36
CA GLN A 323 -20.25 28.75 -23.27
C GLN A 323 -21.00 27.93 -24.31
N ASP A 324 -20.34 27.58 -25.41
CA ASP A 324 -20.91 26.79 -26.50
C ASP A 324 -21.13 25.32 -26.05
N PRO A 325 -22.38 24.82 -26.03
CA PRO A 325 -22.67 23.43 -25.69
C PRO A 325 -21.94 22.42 -26.59
N THR A 326 -21.70 22.76 -27.87
CA THR A 326 -21.03 21.85 -28.81
C THR A 326 -19.57 21.60 -28.44
N VAL A 327 -18.89 22.61 -27.89
CA VAL A 327 -17.53 22.49 -27.36
C VAL A 327 -17.51 21.58 -26.14
N ILE A 328 -18.48 21.74 -25.23
CA ILE A 328 -18.61 20.88 -24.04
C ILE A 328 -18.90 19.44 -24.43
N ASP A 329 -19.81 19.20 -25.38
CA ASP A 329 -20.11 17.85 -25.86
C ASP A 329 -18.89 17.21 -26.54
N THR A 330 -18.13 17.99 -27.31
CA THR A 330 -16.87 17.53 -27.91
C THR A 330 -15.86 17.12 -26.83
N LEU A 331 -15.66 17.96 -25.81
CA LEU A 331 -14.77 17.64 -24.68
C LEU A 331 -15.21 16.37 -23.95
N GLN A 332 -16.50 16.23 -23.63
CA GLN A 332 -17.04 15.05 -22.97
C GLN A 332 -16.81 13.79 -23.82
N ASN A 333 -17.01 13.86 -25.14
CA ASN A 333 -16.76 12.73 -26.04
C ASN A 333 -15.28 12.33 -26.08
N VAL A 334 -14.36 13.30 -26.14
CA VAL A 334 -12.91 13.06 -26.08
C VAL A 334 -12.52 12.41 -24.75
N ILE A 335 -13.01 12.94 -23.63
CA ILE A 335 -12.78 12.36 -22.29
C ILE A 335 -13.29 10.93 -22.24
N ASN A 336 -14.53 10.69 -22.66
CA ASN A 336 -15.16 9.36 -22.65
C ASN A 336 -14.32 8.36 -23.44
N LYS A 337 -13.86 8.74 -24.64
CA LYS A 337 -13.07 7.86 -25.50
C LYS A 337 -11.68 7.57 -24.93
N ASN A 338 -11.01 8.58 -24.37
CA ASN A 338 -9.69 8.42 -23.76
C ASN A 338 -9.76 7.50 -22.54
N VAL A 339 -10.75 7.71 -21.65
CA VAL A 339 -10.96 6.87 -20.47
C VAL A 339 -11.31 5.43 -20.88
N GLU A 340 -12.22 5.25 -21.84
CA GLU A 340 -12.58 3.93 -22.37
C GLU A 340 -11.34 3.18 -22.87
N THR A 341 -10.53 3.85 -23.69
CA THR A 341 -9.33 3.27 -24.31
C THR A 341 -8.30 2.88 -23.25
N SER A 342 -8.00 3.78 -22.29
CA SER A 342 -7.02 3.51 -21.24
C SER A 342 -7.45 2.39 -20.29
N CYS A 343 -8.74 2.30 -19.96
CA CYS A 343 -9.26 1.19 -19.16
C CYS A 343 -9.17 -0.14 -19.91
N LEU A 344 -9.56 -0.15 -21.19
CA LEU A 344 -9.49 -1.37 -22.00
C LEU A 344 -8.05 -1.85 -22.18
N GLN A 345 -7.10 -0.94 -22.40
CA GLN A 345 -5.67 -1.26 -22.49
C GLN A 345 -5.16 -1.93 -21.20
N LEU A 346 -5.43 -1.34 -20.04
CA LEU A 346 -5.01 -1.92 -18.77
C LEU A 346 -5.65 -3.28 -18.50
N ILE A 347 -6.94 -3.44 -18.83
CA ILE A 347 -7.63 -4.73 -18.73
C ILE A 347 -6.95 -5.77 -19.62
N GLN A 348 -6.64 -5.43 -20.87
CA GLN A 348 -5.95 -6.35 -21.79
C GLN A 348 -4.54 -6.71 -21.33
N GLU A 349 -3.78 -5.75 -20.80
CA GLU A 349 -2.45 -6.01 -20.23
C GLU A 349 -2.51 -6.98 -19.05
N THR A 350 -3.44 -6.75 -18.13
CA THR A 350 -3.60 -7.61 -16.96
C THR A 350 -4.19 -8.98 -17.33
N GLN A 351 -5.04 -9.07 -18.36
CA GLN A 351 -5.52 -10.34 -18.93
C GLN A 351 -4.37 -11.18 -19.50
N LYS A 352 -3.40 -10.57 -20.20
CA LYS A 352 -2.20 -11.27 -20.69
C LYS A 352 -1.38 -11.86 -19.54
N ASN A 353 -1.33 -11.14 -18.42
CA ASN A 353 -0.60 -11.54 -17.22
C ASN A 353 -1.44 -12.37 -16.24
N LYS A 354 -2.66 -12.79 -16.63
CA LYS A 354 -3.60 -13.56 -15.80
C LYS A 354 -3.91 -12.93 -14.44
N ALA A 355 -3.83 -11.61 -14.33
CA ALA A 355 -3.92 -10.89 -13.05
C ALA A 355 -5.18 -10.01 -12.96
N ASP A 356 -6.31 -10.54 -12.47
CA ASP A 356 -7.54 -9.75 -12.32
C ASP A 356 -7.46 -8.80 -11.11
N ILE A 357 -6.88 -7.62 -11.31
CA ILE A 357 -6.81 -6.56 -10.29
C ILE A 357 -8.14 -5.80 -10.08
N PHE A 358 -9.15 -6.04 -10.93
CA PHE A 358 -10.43 -5.33 -10.91
C PHE A 358 -11.51 -6.05 -10.09
N GLY A 359 -11.34 -7.35 -9.86
CA GLY A 359 -12.30 -8.19 -9.12
C GLY A 359 -13.50 -8.59 -9.96
N PHE A 360 -13.32 -8.81 -11.27
CA PHE A 360 -14.35 -9.41 -12.10
C PHE A 360 -14.69 -10.83 -11.64
N GLY A 361 -13.68 -11.61 -11.24
CA GLY A 361 -13.86 -12.97 -10.75
C GLY A 361 -14.73 -13.01 -9.50
N GLU A 362 -14.50 -12.11 -8.55
CA GLU A 362 -15.35 -11.98 -7.35
C GLU A 362 -16.79 -11.59 -7.71
N ASN A 363 -17.00 -10.77 -8.74
CA ASN A 363 -18.34 -10.50 -9.26
C ASN A 363 -19.01 -11.76 -9.85
N PHE A 364 -18.26 -12.63 -10.55
CA PHE A 364 -18.79 -13.92 -11.01
C PHE A 364 -19.05 -14.89 -9.86
N ARG A 365 -18.14 -14.96 -8.88
CA ARG A 365 -18.30 -15.80 -7.68
C ARG A 365 -19.57 -15.42 -6.91
N ALA A 366 -19.82 -14.13 -6.75
CA ALA A 366 -20.99 -13.61 -6.03
C ALA A 366 -22.31 -13.74 -6.82
N LYS A 367 -22.31 -13.40 -8.11
CA LYS A 367 -23.55 -13.28 -8.91
C LYS A 367 -23.88 -14.52 -9.74
N HIS A 368 -22.90 -15.36 -10.04
CA HIS A 368 -23.03 -16.56 -10.88
C HIS A 368 -22.44 -17.81 -10.19
N PRO A 369 -22.87 -18.16 -8.96
CA PRO A 369 -22.21 -19.21 -8.15
C PRO A 369 -22.26 -20.59 -8.80
N ARG A 370 -23.31 -20.93 -9.57
CA ARG A 370 -23.40 -22.20 -10.31
C ARG A 370 -22.35 -22.29 -11.42
N PHE A 371 -22.16 -21.20 -12.16
CA PHE A 371 -21.11 -21.12 -13.18
C PHE A 371 -19.73 -21.20 -12.53
N TRP A 372 -19.53 -20.46 -11.44
CA TRP A 372 -18.31 -20.52 -10.66
C TRP A 372 -17.99 -21.96 -10.24
N GLN A 373 -18.88 -22.64 -9.53
CA GLN A 373 -18.66 -24.01 -9.03
C GLN A 373 -18.41 -25.04 -10.14
N SER A 374 -19.05 -24.88 -11.30
CA SER A 374 -18.93 -25.86 -12.39
C SER A 374 -17.76 -25.63 -13.33
N ARG A 375 -17.35 -24.38 -13.56
CA ARG A 375 -16.31 -24.01 -14.55
C ARG A 375 -15.03 -23.43 -13.94
N ILE A 376 -15.15 -22.59 -12.91
CA ILE A 376 -14.02 -21.86 -12.33
C ILE A 376 -13.45 -22.59 -11.11
N LYS A 377 -14.31 -23.00 -10.16
CA LYS A 377 -14.04 -23.73 -8.92
C LYS A 377 -13.20 -22.96 -7.89
N ASN A 378 -12.03 -22.48 -8.28
CA ASN A 378 -11.03 -21.86 -7.41
C ASN A 378 -10.23 -20.80 -8.16
N LYS A 379 -9.23 -20.21 -7.48
CA LYS A 379 -8.35 -19.19 -8.03
C LYS A 379 -7.65 -19.58 -9.32
N ALA A 380 -7.04 -20.75 -9.37
CA ALA A 380 -6.35 -21.23 -10.59
C ALA A 380 -7.31 -21.34 -11.78
N GLY A 381 -8.55 -21.81 -11.56
CA GLY A 381 -9.54 -21.83 -12.63
C GLY A 381 -10.01 -20.44 -13.06
N TRP A 382 -9.98 -19.43 -12.18
CA TRP A 382 -10.28 -18.05 -12.57
C TRP A 382 -9.15 -17.46 -13.40
N GLU A 383 -7.90 -17.70 -13.02
CA GLU A 383 -6.70 -17.28 -13.76
C GLU A 383 -6.68 -17.81 -15.21
N GLU A 384 -7.28 -18.99 -15.48
CA GLU A 384 -7.44 -19.53 -16.84
C GLU A 384 -8.63 -18.91 -17.60
N VAL A 385 -9.70 -18.51 -16.91
CA VAL A 385 -10.90 -17.93 -17.54
C VAL A 385 -10.72 -16.43 -17.82
N TYR A 386 -10.06 -15.70 -16.92
CA TYR A 386 -9.89 -14.24 -16.99
C TYR A 386 -9.35 -13.74 -18.34
N PRO A 387 -8.33 -14.37 -18.97
CA PRO A 387 -7.83 -13.96 -20.28
C PRO A 387 -8.89 -13.98 -21.39
N SER A 388 -9.89 -14.85 -21.27
CA SER A 388 -10.99 -15.00 -22.24
C SER A 388 -12.24 -14.17 -21.90
N LEU A 389 -12.25 -13.50 -20.75
CA LEU A 389 -13.37 -12.67 -20.31
C LEU A 389 -13.61 -11.54 -21.32
N LYS A 390 -14.83 -11.48 -21.87
CA LYS A 390 -15.23 -10.37 -22.74
C LYS A 390 -15.56 -9.16 -21.87
N VAL A 391 -14.82 -8.07 -22.03
CA VAL A 391 -15.08 -6.82 -21.29
C VAL A 391 -15.61 -5.73 -22.22
N GLN A 392 -16.73 -5.13 -21.82
CA GLN A 392 -17.36 -4.01 -22.52
C GLN A 392 -17.36 -2.80 -21.60
N ILE A 393 -16.87 -1.66 -22.08
CA ILE A 393 -16.75 -0.44 -21.29
C ILE A 393 -17.68 0.61 -21.88
N LYS A 394 -18.46 1.27 -21.02
CA LYS A 394 -19.26 2.44 -21.38
C LYS A 394 -18.91 3.57 -20.42
N VAL A 395 -18.46 4.68 -20.97
CA VAL A 395 -18.10 5.88 -20.20
C VAL A 395 -19.07 7.00 -20.53
N SER A 396 -19.49 7.72 -19.50
CA SER A 396 -20.12 9.02 -19.62
C SER A 396 -19.40 10.00 -18.71
N SER A 397 -19.32 11.25 -19.14
CA SER A 397 -18.76 12.33 -18.34
C SER A 397 -19.74 13.49 -18.27
N ARG A 398 -19.63 14.26 -17.18
CA ARG A 398 -20.34 15.51 -16.99
C ARG A 398 -19.35 16.57 -16.55
N ILE A 399 -19.24 17.62 -17.35
CA ILE A 399 -18.42 18.78 -17.01
C ILE A 399 -19.29 19.80 -16.27
N HIS A 400 -18.95 20.04 -15.01
CA HIS A 400 -19.55 21.07 -14.17
C HIS A 400 -18.77 22.37 -14.36
N ARG A 401 -19.50 23.47 -14.59
CA ARG A 401 -18.91 24.81 -14.61
C ARG A 401 -18.77 25.28 -13.16
N MET A 402 -17.61 25.04 -12.53
CA MET A 402 -17.28 25.65 -11.23
C MET A 402 -16.22 26.74 -11.45
N GLY A 403 -16.64 27.98 -11.24
CA GLY A 403 -15.88 29.21 -11.41
C GLY A 403 -16.89 30.35 -11.34
N MET A 404 -16.64 31.38 -10.54
CA MET A 404 -17.55 32.52 -10.40
C MET A 404 -17.95 33.02 -11.79
N LYS A 405 -19.27 33.12 -12.00
CA LYS A 405 -19.81 33.96 -13.06
C LYS A 405 -19.32 35.36 -12.76
N ASP A 406 -18.37 35.88 -13.53
CA ASP A 406 -18.24 37.32 -13.63
C ASP A 406 -19.56 37.81 -14.24
N GLN A 407 -20.31 38.53 -13.41
CA GLN A 407 -21.52 39.27 -13.79
C GLN A 407 -21.17 40.45 -14.67
#